data_AF-A0A2V8YBJ0-F1
#
_entry.id   AF-A0A2V8YBJ0-F1
#
_cell.length_a   1.000
_cell.length_b   1.000
_cell.length_c   1.000
_cell.angle_alpha   90.00
_cell.angle_beta   90.00
_cell.angle_gamma   90.00
#
_symmetry.space_group_name_H-M   'P 1'
#
loop_
_entity.id
_entity.type
_entity.pdbx_description
1 polymer ?
#
loop_
_entity_poly.entity_id
_entity_poly.type
_entity_poly.pdbx_seq_one_letter_code
_entity_poly.pdbx_strand_id
1 'polypeptide(L)'
;MPIETYAVDCARSFSIYDGPLVRAILLLKFEQIAPLGAWFADRPAVLVHSEAQKLAADVLVPVPLHQQREGERIYNQAALISKLLARRLWLPHKAVLLMRTRARPDKRILSLKERWESVRGVFATHPGRRADNLRVLLVDEVLTPERPWLPVRERYAKRAPSPWSHLPRPGR
;
A
#
# COMPACT_ATOMS: atom_id res chain seq x y z
N MET A 1 -26.90 5.25 -9.11
CA MET A 1 -26.02 4.76 -10.19
C MET A 1 -25.47 3.40 -9.77
N PRO A 2 -25.39 2.41 -10.66
CA PRO A 2 -24.78 1.12 -10.34
C PRO A 2 -23.33 1.32 -9.91
N ILE A 3 -22.90 0.58 -8.88
CA ILE A 3 -21.50 0.54 -8.47
C ILE A 3 -20.78 -0.34 -9.49
N GLU A 4 -19.86 0.23 -10.25
CA GLU A 4 -18.94 -0.54 -11.08
C GLU A 4 -18.05 -1.38 -10.18
N THR A 5 -18.09 -2.70 -10.38
CA THR A 5 -17.25 -3.66 -9.65
C THR A 5 -16.21 -4.23 -10.60
N TYR A 6 -14.95 -4.02 -10.26
CA TYR A 6 -13.81 -4.60 -10.95
C TYR A 6 -13.38 -5.88 -10.22
N ALA A 7 -13.06 -6.93 -10.98
CA ALA A 7 -12.54 -8.17 -10.41
C ALA A 7 -11.05 -8.02 -10.05
N VAL A 8 -10.61 -8.71 -9.00
CA VAL A 8 -9.19 -8.87 -8.67
C VAL A 8 -8.78 -10.26 -9.13
N ASP A 9 -7.97 -10.33 -10.18
CA ASP A 9 -7.53 -11.62 -10.73
C ASP A 9 -6.54 -12.34 -9.82
N CYS A 10 -5.61 -11.59 -9.23
CA CYS A 10 -4.65 -12.13 -8.27
C CYS A 10 -4.02 -11.05 -7.39
N ALA A 11 -3.34 -11.50 -6.33
CA ALA A 11 -2.47 -10.68 -5.51
C ALA A 11 -1.12 -11.37 -5.32
N ARG A 12 -0.05 -10.58 -5.24
CA ARG A 12 1.31 -11.05 -4.96
C ARG A 12 2.02 -10.11 -4.00
N SER A 13 2.97 -10.67 -3.26
CA SER A 13 3.93 -9.93 -2.44
C SER A 13 5.32 -10.50 -2.70
N PHE A 14 6.34 -9.65 -2.75
CA PHE A 14 7.72 -10.11 -2.90
C PHE A 14 8.26 -10.75 -1.61
N SER A 15 7.61 -10.51 -0.46
CA SER A 15 8.04 -11.07 0.83
C SER A 15 6.92 -11.06 1.89
N ILE A 16 7.20 -11.69 3.02
CA ILE A 16 6.34 -11.76 4.20
C ILE A 16 6.61 -10.53 5.08
N TYR A 17 5.57 -9.91 5.65
CA TYR A 17 5.72 -8.74 6.52
C TYR A 17 6.32 -9.12 7.88
N ASP A 18 7.65 -9.16 7.96
CA ASP A 18 8.43 -9.60 9.13
C ASP A 18 9.32 -8.49 9.73
N GLY A 19 10.10 -8.79 10.77
CA GLY A 19 10.81 -7.78 11.58
C GLY A 19 11.71 -6.83 10.79
N PRO A 20 12.64 -7.33 9.95
CA PRO A 20 13.44 -6.48 9.08
C PRO A 20 12.60 -5.62 8.12
N LEU A 21 11.59 -6.19 7.46
CA LEU A 21 10.75 -5.46 6.52
C LEU A 21 9.81 -4.45 7.18
N VAL A 22 9.29 -4.77 8.36
CA VAL A 22 8.54 -3.84 9.21
C VAL A 22 9.40 -2.61 9.49
N ARG A 23 10.66 -2.80 9.91
CA ARG A 23 11.57 -1.67 10.18
C ARG A 23 11.85 -0.86 8.91
N ALA A 24 12.12 -1.51 7.78
CA ALA A 24 12.35 -0.82 6.52
C ALA A 24 11.12 -0.01 6.07
N ILE A 25 9.91 -0.58 6.17
CA ILE A 25 8.67 0.13 5.84
C ILE A 25 8.43 1.31 6.79
N LEU A 26 8.73 1.15 8.10
CA LEU A 26 8.63 2.25 9.05
C LEU A 26 9.63 3.38 8.74
N LEU A 27 10.88 3.04 8.40
CA LEU A 27 11.87 4.04 7.97
C LEU A 27 11.42 4.76 6.70
N LEU A 28 10.89 4.03 5.71
CA LEU A 28 10.32 4.65 4.51
C LEU A 28 9.15 5.60 4.86
N LYS A 29 8.34 5.22 5.84
CA LYS A 29 7.15 5.94 6.26
C LYS A 29 7.44 7.25 7.01
N PHE A 30 8.50 7.28 7.81
CA PHE A 30 8.77 8.41 8.70
C PHE A 30 10.01 9.23 8.31
N GLU A 31 11.03 8.59 7.72
CA GLU A 31 12.33 9.23 7.42
C GLU A 31 12.49 9.59 5.93
N GLN A 32 11.52 9.21 5.07
CA GLN A 32 11.49 9.52 3.62
C GLN A 32 12.79 9.15 2.88
N ILE A 33 13.40 8.02 3.25
CA ILE A 33 14.67 7.57 2.67
C ILE A 33 14.47 7.15 1.20
N ALA A 34 14.72 8.06 0.26
CA ALA A 34 14.52 7.83 -1.18
C ALA A 34 15.25 6.58 -1.72
N PRO A 35 16.51 6.26 -1.30
CA PRO A 35 17.17 5.02 -1.69
C PRO A 35 16.39 3.76 -1.32
N LEU A 36 15.65 3.80 -0.21
CA LEU A 36 14.84 2.68 0.23
C LEU A 36 13.61 2.48 -0.67
N GLY A 37 13.04 3.56 -1.21
CA GLY A 37 11.99 3.48 -2.22
C GLY A 37 12.45 2.80 -3.51
N ALA A 38 13.69 3.06 -3.96
CA ALA A 38 14.26 2.36 -5.11
C ALA A 38 14.44 0.87 -4.83
N TRP A 39 15.01 0.53 -3.66
CA TRP A 39 15.17 -0.86 -3.23
C TRP A 39 13.83 -1.61 -3.18
N PHE A 40 12.78 -0.97 -2.63
CA PHE A 40 11.43 -1.53 -2.60
C PHE A 40 10.78 -1.64 -3.98
N ALA A 41 11.20 -0.86 -4.97
CA ALA A 41 10.72 -0.98 -6.34
C ALA A 41 11.45 -2.08 -7.14
N ASP A 42 12.73 -2.36 -6.85
CA ASP A 42 13.49 -3.42 -7.52
C ASP A 42 12.91 -4.81 -7.24
N ARG A 43 12.51 -5.09 -5.99
CA ARG A 43 12.01 -6.41 -5.59
C ARG A 43 10.72 -6.84 -6.33
N PRO A 44 9.63 -6.05 -6.34
CA PRO A 44 8.44 -6.39 -7.10
C PRO A 44 8.70 -6.37 -8.61
N ALA A 45 9.67 -5.62 -9.13
CA ALA A 45 10.02 -5.69 -10.55
C ALA A 45 10.50 -7.08 -10.96
N VAL A 46 11.38 -7.71 -10.16
CA VAL A 46 11.85 -9.09 -10.40
C VAL A 46 10.67 -10.06 -10.40
N LEU A 47 9.77 -9.92 -9.43
CA LEU A 47 8.56 -10.74 -9.33
C LEU A 47 7.66 -10.59 -10.57
N VAL A 48 7.36 -9.35 -10.98
CA VAL A 48 6.53 -9.08 -12.17
C VAL A 48 7.15 -9.66 -13.43
N HIS A 49 8.47 -9.52 -13.63
CA HIS A 49 9.13 -10.14 -14.76
C HIS A 49 9.07 -11.67 -14.72
N SER A 50 9.25 -12.28 -13.54
CA SER A 50 9.19 -13.75 -13.40
C SER A 50 7.78 -14.34 -13.61
N GLU A 51 6.74 -13.55 -13.36
CA GLU A 51 5.33 -13.93 -13.55
C GLU A 51 4.65 -13.09 -14.66
N ALA A 52 5.39 -12.71 -15.71
CA ALA A 52 4.94 -11.73 -16.71
C ALA A 52 3.59 -12.06 -17.35
N GLN A 53 3.28 -13.34 -17.58
CA GLN A 53 1.97 -13.75 -18.11
C GLN A 53 0.82 -13.48 -17.14
N LYS A 54 1.04 -13.70 -15.83
CA LYS A 54 0.01 -13.55 -14.79
C LYS A 54 -0.14 -12.09 -14.34
N LEU A 55 0.95 -11.33 -14.37
CA LEU A 55 1.02 -9.95 -13.90
C LEU A 55 1.11 -8.92 -15.05
N ALA A 56 0.77 -9.33 -16.27
CA ALA A 56 0.68 -8.44 -17.42
C ALA A 56 -0.33 -7.33 -17.16
N ALA A 57 0.09 -6.09 -17.32
CA ALA A 57 -0.73 -4.92 -17.05
C ALA A 57 -0.47 -3.81 -18.06
N ASP A 58 -1.49 -2.99 -18.32
CA ASP A 58 -1.42 -1.81 -19.19
C ASP A 58 -1.01 -0.56 -18.42
N VAL A 59 -1.22 -0.56 -17.11
CA VAL A 59 -1.02 0.60 -16.25
C VAL A 59 -0.68 0.19 -14.82
N LEU A 60 0.14 1.01 -14.18
CA LEU A 60 0.51 0.86 -12.78
C LEU A 60 -0.11 1.98 -11.94
N VAL A 61 -0.81 1.60 -10.87
CA VAL A 61 -1.61 2.51 -10.04
C VAL A 61 -1.32 2.26 -8.55
N PRO A 62 -0.92 3.28 -7.77
CA PRO A 62 -0.82 3.13 -6.33
C PRO A 62 -2.20 3.07 -5.68
N VAL A 63 -2.34 2.27 -4.64
CA VAL A 63 -3.54 2.30 -3.79
C VAL A 63 -3.61 3.67 -3.09
N PRO A 64 -4.72 4.41 -3.24
CA PRO A 64 -4.81 5.76 -2.70
C PRO A 64 -5.01 5.76 -1.18
N LEU A 65 -4.36 6.73 -0.52
CA LEU A 65 -4.70 7.11 0.85
C LEU A 65 -5.97 7.97 0.87
N HIS A 66 -6.61 8.08 2.03
CA HIS A 66 -7.75 9.00 2.19
C HIS A 66 -7.26 10.46 2.23
N GLN A 67 -7.97 11.37 1.55
CA GLN A 67 -7.59 12.78 1.39
C GLN A 67 -7.36 13.52 2.72
N GLN A 68 -8.17 13.24 3.77
CA GLN A 68 -7.95 13.84 5.10
C GLN A 68 -6.61 13.46 5.77
N ARG A 69 -5.90 12.45 5.25
CA ARG A 69 -4.56 12.07 5.73
C ARG A 69 -3.42 12.64 4.89
N GLU A 70 -3.71 13.28 3.76
CA GLU A 70 -2.66 13.97 2.97
C GLU A 70 -2.12 15.20 3.73
N GLY A 71 -2.92 15.80 4.62
CA GLY A 71 -2.51 16.92 5.48
C GLY A 71 -1.82 16.53 6.80
N GLU A 72 -2.07 15.32 7.33
CA GLU A 72 -1.55 14.88 8.64
C GLU A 72 -0.52 13.75 8.56
N ARG A 73 -0.35 13.15 7.37
CA ARG A 73 0.68 12.13 7.10
C ARG A 73 1.46 12.48 5.85
N ILE A 74 2.70 12.87 6.11
CA ILE A 74 3.91 12.59 5.34
C ILE A 74 3.69 11.43 4.36
N TYR A 75 3.42 11.79 3.10
CA TYR A 75 3.70 11.02 1.87
C TYR A 75 2.98 9.67 1.64
N ASN A 76 2.43 9.44 0.44
CA ASN A 76 1.90 8.13 0.02
C ASN A 76 3.05 7.20 -0.42
N GLN A 77 3.45 6.26 0.44
CA GLN A 77 4.59 5.35 0.18
C GLN A 77 4.32 4.46 -1.04
N ALA A 78 3.08 3.98 -1.20
CA ALA A 78 2.70 3.23 -2.38
C ALA A 78 2.91 4.06 -3.66
N ALA A 79 2.64 5.38 -3.63
CA ALA A 79 2.87 6.27 -4.78
C ALA A 79 4.35 6.45 -5.15
N LEU A 80 5.26 6.37 -4.19
CA LEU A 80 6.71 6.38 -4.47
C LEU A 80 7.17 5.10 -5.12
N ILE A 81 6.83 3.98 -4.47
CA ILE A 81 7.22 2.65 -4.92
C ILE A 81 6.64 2.42 -6.31
N SER A 82 5.36 2.76 -6.53
CA SER A 82 4.68 2.62 -7.80
C SER A 82 5.32 3.44 -8.91
N LYS A 83 5.70 4.70 -8.64
CA LYS A 83 6.36 5.57 -9.62
C LYS A 83 7.70 4.99 -10.08
N LEU A 84 8.49 4.47 -9.13
CA LEU A 84 9.79 3.88 -9.40
C LEU A 84 9.68 2.50 -10.06
N LEU A 85 8.66 1.72 -9.71
CA LEU A 85 8.35 0.42 -10.31
C LEU A 85 7.86 0.57 -11.75
N ALA A 86 6.99 1.54 -12.02
CA ALA A 86 6.48 1.81 -13.36
C ALA A 86 7.60 2.10 -14.36
N ARG A 87 8.64 2.83 -13.93
CA ARG A 87 9.85 3.07 -14.73
C ARG A 87 10.63 1.77 -15.04
N ARG A 88 10.72 0.85 -14.08
CA ARG A 88 11.42 -0.44 -14.25
C ARG A 88 10.68 -1.38 -15.18
N LEU A 89 9.35 -1.31 -15.16
CA LEU A 89 8.47 -2.14 -15.97
C LEU A 89 8.08 -1.51 -17.31
N TRP A 90 8.54 -0.28 -17.57
CA TRP A 90 8.15 0.49 -18.76
C TRP A 90 6.63 0.68 -18.91
N LEU A 91 5.93 0.82 -17.79
CA LEU A 91 4.47 1.00 -17.75
C LEU A 91 4.08 2.45 -17.46
N PRO A 92 2.96 2.94 -18.02
CA PRO A 92 2.35 4.19 -17.60
C PRO A 92 2.03 4.19 -16.09
N HIS A 93 2.40 5.25 -15.40
CA HIS A 93 2.04 5.46 -13.99
C HIS A 93 0.85 6.41 -13.87
N LYS A 94 -0.29 5.93 -13.35
CA LYS A 94 -1.50 6.76 -13.15
C LYS A 94 -1.83 6.93 -11.67
N ALA A 95 -1.08 7.81 -11.00
CA ALA A 95 -1.22 8.10 -9.57
C ALA A 95 -2.62 8.57 -9.14
N VAL A 96 -3.38 9.17 -10.06
CA VAL A 96 -4.71 9.76 -9.82
C VAL A 96 -5.82 9.02 -10.56
N LEU A 97 -5.63 7.73 -10.91
CA LEU A 97 -6.71 6.94 -11.51
C LEU A 97 -7.79 6.61 -10.47
N LEU A 98 -7.37 6.22 -9.28
CA LEU A 98 -8.23 5.82 -8.18
C LEU A 98 -8.21 6.86 -7.06
N MET A 99 -9.34 7.00 -6.37
CA MET A 99 -9.47 7.75 -5.14
C MET A 99 -10.08 6.87 -4.05
N ARG A 100 -9.72 7.16 -2.80
CA ARG A 100 -10.37 6.55 -1.64
C ARG A 100 -11.51 7.46 -1.17
N THR A 101 -12.75 6.96 -1.25
CA THR A 101 -13.98 7.71 -0.96
C THR A 101 -14.34 7.75 0.53
N ARG A 102 -13.76 6.86 1.34
CA ARG A 102 -14.03 6.76 2.78
C ARG A 102 -12.75 6.62 3.59
N ALA A 103 -12.71 7.30 4.74
CA ALA A 103 -11.60 7.18 5.68
C ALA A 103 -11.47 5.74 6.19
N ARG A 104 -10.24 5.33 6.56
CA ARG A 104 -10.04 4.07 7.28
C ARG A 104 -10.68 4.22 8.67
N PRO A 105 -11.35 3.18 9.21
CA PRO A 105 -11.81 3.21 10.60
C PRO A 105 -10.67 3.57 11.57
N ASP A 106 -11.00 4.32 12.62
CA ASP A 106 -10.03 4.73 13.65
C ASP A 106 -9.57 3.56 14.53
N LYS A 107 -10.37 2.48 14.56
CA LYS A 107 -10.07 1.26 15.30
C LYS A 107 -8.79 0.59 14.78
N ARG A 108 -7.80 0.46 15.67
CA ARG A 108 -6.49 -0.15 15.35
C ARG A 108 -6.55 -1.67 15.14
N ILE A 109 -7.56 -2.35 15.67
CA ILE A 109 -7.75 -3.80 15.56
C ILE A 109 -9.13 -4.06 14.96
N LEU A 110 -9.15 -4.48 13.71
CA LEU A 110 -10.35 -4.89 12.99
C LEU A 110 -10.41 -6.42 12.93
N SER A 111 -11.57 -6.99 13.24
CA SER A 111 -11.94 -8.36 12.90
C SER A 111 -11.92 -8.58 11.39
N LEU A 112 -11.97 -9.83 10.94
CA LEU A 112 -11.98 -10.13 9.50
C LEU A 112 -13.15 -9.45 8.78
N LYS A 113 -14.35 -9.53 9.35
CA LYS A 113 -15.55 -8.88 8.81
C LYS A 113 -15.37 -7.36 8.73
N GLU A 114 -14.89 -6.74 9.80
CA GLU A 114 -14.64 -5.30 9.83
C GLU A 114 -13.55 -4.88 8.80
N ARG A 115 -12.54 -5.72 8.53
CA ARG A 115 -11.54 -5.44 7.48
C ARG A 115 -12.18 -5.44 6.10
N TRP A 116 -12.99 -6.46 5.80
CA TRP A 116 -13.72 -6.54 4.54
C TRP A 116 -14.64 -5.33 4.34
N GLU A 117 -15.41 -4.97 5.36
CA GLU A 117 -16.30 -3.79 5.33
C GLU A 117 -15.51 -2.48 5.22
N SER A 118 -14.29 -2.41 5.79
CA SER A 118 -13.42 -1.23 5.68
C SER A 118 -12.81 -1.01 4.29
N VAL A 119 -12.91 -1.99 3.40
CA VAL A 119 -12.34 -1.95 2.04
C VAL A 119 -13.44 -2.02 0.96
N ARG A 120 -14.55 -2.72 1.22
CA ARG A 120 -15.63 -2.86 0.25
C ARG A 120 -16.25 -1.50 -0.10
N GLY A 121 -16.17 -1.13 -1.38
CA GLY A 121 -16.76 0.11 -1.90
C GLY A 121 -16.08 1.40 -1.41
N VAL A 122 -14.87 1.33 -0.85
CA VAL A 122 -14.14 2.52 -0.38
C VAL A 122 -13.21 3.13 -1.43
N PHE A 123 -13.06 2.48 -2.58
CA PHE A 123 -12.28 2.96 -3.70
C PHE A 123 -13.18 3.18 -4.91
N ALA A 124 -12.89 4.24 -5.66
CA ALA A 124 -13.57 4.58 -6.90
C ALA A 124 -12.57 5.16 -7.90
N THR A 125 -12.92 5.19 -9.17
CA THR A 125 -12.20 6.00 -10.16
C THR A 125 -12.40 7.48 -9.86
N HIS A 126 -11.37 8.29 -10.12
CA HIS A 126 -11.52 9.75 -10.06
C HIS A 126 -12.55 10.24 -11.10
N PRO A 127 -13.34 11.29 -10.81
CA PRO A 127 -14.30 11.85 -11.77
C PRO A 127 -13.66 12.16 -13.13
N GLY A 128 -14.34 11.77 -14.21
CA GLY A 128 -13.85 11.94 -15.58
C GLY A 128 -12.76 10.94 -16.00
N ARG A 129 -12.37 10.00 -15.14
CA ARG A 129 -11.46 8.90 -15.48
C ARG A 129 -12.20 7.58 -15.53
N ARG A 130 -11.71 6.68 -16.36
CA ARG A 130 -12.23 5.31 -16.52
C ARG A 130 -11.08 4.32 -16.49
N ALA A 131 -11.35 3.13 -15.98
CA ALA A 131 -10.43 2.00 -16.00
C ALA A 131 -10.94 0.86 -16.91
N ASP A 132 -11.98 1.13 -17.70
CA ASP A 132 -12.58 0.17 -18.64
C ASP A 132 -11.53 -0.40 -19.58
N ASN A 133 -11.57 -1.73 -19.77
CA ASN A 133 -10.67 -2.48 -20.65
C ASN A 133 -9.17 -2.32 -20.33
N LEU A 134 -8.80 -1.93 -19.11
CA LEU A 134 -7.41 -1.88 -18.66
C LEU A 134 -7.12 -3.01 -17.68
N ARG A 135 -5.98 -3.68 -17.86
CA ARG A 135 -5.34 -4.48 -16.82
C ARG A 135 -4.54 -3.55 -15.92
N VAL A 136 -5.01 -3.40 -14.68
CA VAL A 136 -4.41 -2.48 -13.70
C VAL A 136 -3.54 -3.24 -12.72
N LEU A 137 -2.26 -2.91 -12.66
CA LEU A 137 -1.36 -3.38 -11.59
C LEU A 137 -1.44 -2.41 -10.41
N LEU A 138 -2.12 -2.83 -9.35
CA LEU A 138 -2.21 -2.08 -8.10
C LEU A 138 -0.99 -2.29 -7.21
N VAL A 139 -0.48 -1.22 -6.61
CA VAL A 139 0.65 -1.26 -5.68
C VAL A 139 0.21 -0.75 -4.31
N ASP A 140 0.47 -1.55 -3.27
CA ASP A 140 0.24 -1.24 -1.85
C ASP A 140 1.53 -1.59 -1.08
N GLU A 141 1.83 -0.89 0.00
CA GLU A 141 2.99 -1.19 0.85
C GLU A 141 2.81 -2.49 1.66
N VAL A 142 1.58 -2.81 2.08
CA VAL A 142 1.30 -3.98 2.92
C VAL A 142 -0.02 -4.62 2.52
N LEU A 143 0.06 -5.76 1.85
CA LEU A 143 -1.08 -6.64 1.67
C LEU A 143 -1.36 -7.40 2.97
N THR A 144 -2.55 -7.21 3.54
CA THR A 144 -3.03 -8.06 4.63
C THR A 144 -3.96 -9.12 4.05
N PRO A 145 -3.55 -10.40 3.99
CA PRO A 145 -4.44 -11.46 3.53
C PRO A 145 -5.61 -11.63 4.51
N GLU A 146 -6.66 -12.32 4.05
CA GLU A 146 -7.88 -12.59 4.81
C GLU A 146 -7.64 -13.35 6.12
N ARG A 147 -6.48 -13.99 6.29
CA ARG A 147 -6.09 -14.57 7.58
C ARG A 147 -5.49 -13.50 8.50
N PRO A 148 -6.04 -13.30 9.71
CA PRO A 148 -5.41 -12.43 10.69
C PRO A 148 -4.05 -13.01 11.08
N TRP A 149 -3.02 -12.15 11.08
CA TRP A 149 -1.80 -12.39 11.82
C TRP A 149 -2.18 -12.70 13.28
N LEU A 150 -1.81 -13.88 13.79
CA LEU A 150 -1.65 -14.07 15.23
C LEU A 150 -0.79 -12.90 15.77
N PRO A 151 -1.06 -12.37 16.96
CA PRO A 151 -0.61 -11.05 17.36
C PRO A 151 0.92 -10.93 17.31
N VAL A 152 1.41 -10.37 16.20
CA VAL A 152 2.80 -9.97 15.99
C VAL A 152 3.29 -9.05 17.12
N ARG A 153 2.36 -8.39 17.84
CA ARG A 153 2.67 -7.59 19.02
C ARG A 153 3.38 -8.35 20.14
N GLU A 154 3.04 -9.61 20.38
CA GLU A 154 3.57 -10.33 21.55
C GLU A 154 5.05 -10.69 21.41
N ARG A 155 5.52 -10.82 20.15
CA ARG A 155 6.92 -11.13 19.84
C ARG A 155 7.82 -9.90 19.73
N TYR A 156 7.28 -8.73 19.39
CA TYR A 156 8.05 -7.48 19.27
C TYR A 156 7.96 -6.56 20.49
N ALA A 157 6.90 -6.63 21.30
CA ALA A 157 6.77 -5.81 22.51
C ALA A 157 7.75 -6.21 23.63
N LYS A 158 8.26 -7.47 23.63
CA LYS A 158 9.16 -7.96 24.68
C LYS A 158 10.66 -7.71 24.41
N ARG A 159 11.05 -7.15 23.24
CA ARG A 159 12.48 -7.08 22.86
C ARG A 159 12.96 -5.79 22.19
N ALA A 160 12.11 -4.78 22.02
CA ALA A 160 12.55 -3.48 21.52
C ALA A 160 12.14 -2.39 22.52
N PRO A 161 13.08 -1.57 23.04
CA PRO A 161 12.69 -0.31 23.66
C PRO A 161 11.84 0.47 22.66
N SER A 162 10.80 1.13 23.15
CA SER A 162 9.91 1.96 22.34
C SER A 162 10.75 2.88 21.44
N PRO A 163 10.58 2.87 20.11
CA PRO A 163 11.28 3.82 19.22
C PRO A 163 10.94 5.28 19.56
N TRP A 164 9.90 5.49 20.37
CA TRP A 164 9.33 6.78 20.74
C TRP A 164 9.85 7.31 22.09
N SER A 165 10.78 6.64 22.76
CA SER A 165 11.31 7.12 24.06
C SER A 165 12.29 8.30 23.95
N HIS A 166 12.83 8.57 22.76
CA HIS A 166 13.85 9.60 22.55
C HIS A 166 13.43 10.75 21.63
N LEU A 167 12.21 10.73 21.07
CA LEU A 167 11.74 11.83 20.23
C LEU A 167 11.20 12.97 21.11
N PRO A 168 11.63 14.23 20.88
CA PRO A 168 11.09 15.37 21.62
C PRO A 168 9.59 15.46 21.37
N ARG A 169 8.81 15.60 22.45
CA ARG A 169 7.38 15.90 22.33
C ARG A 169 7.25 17.27 21.66
N PRO A 170 6.44 17.43 20.60
CA PRO A 170 6.11 18.77 20.13
C PRO A 170 5.35 19.48 21.27
N GLY A 171 5.93 20.57 21.80
CA GLY A 171 5.23 21.46 22.74
C GLY A 171 4.03 22.12 22.06
N ARG A 172 2.94 22.48 22.74
CA ARG A 172 2.69 22.67 24.18
C ARG A 172 1.52 21.81 24.66
#